data_AF-A0A4Q3VR09-F1
#
_entry.id   AF-A0A4Q3VR09-F1
#
_cell.length_a   1.000
_cell.length_b   1.000
_cell.length_c   1.000
_cell.angle_alpha   90.00
_cell.angle_beta   90.00
_cell.angle_gamma   90.00
#
_symmetry.space_group_name_H-M   'P 1'
#
loop_
_entity.id
_entity.type
_entity.pdbx_description
1 polymer ?
#
loop_
_entity_poly.entity_id
_entity_poly.type
_entity_poly.pdbx_seq_one_letter_code
_entity_poly.pdbx_strand_id
1 'polypeptide(L)'
;MKLKLYALFIVSSLVLLSCKSAQKLYNKGRYDEAVALAAKKLQKKPGDADLIDVLQSAYRFAVDDHENRIRNYSNSSTDLKYENIYREYTSLQ
;
A
#
# COMPACT_ATOMS: atom_id res chain seq x y z
N MET A 1 9.76 -41.36 -0.21
CA MET A 1 9.57 -40.43 0.94
C MET A 1 10.40 -39.16 0.83
N LYS A 2 11.68 -39.22 0.41
CA LYS A 2 12.55 -38.03 0.30
C LYS A 2 12.02 -36.94 -0.65
N LEU A 3 11.41 -37.30 -1.78
CA LEU A 3 10.82 -36.34 -2.73
C LEU A 3 9.67 -35.50 -2.12
N LYS A 4 8.87 -36.10 -1.21
CA LYS A 4 7.80 -35.38 -0.49
C LYS A 4 8.36 -34.41 0.54
N LEU A 5 9.48 -34.75 1.19
CA LEU A 5 10.18 -33.82 2.10
C LEU A 5 10.84 -32.66 1.34
N TYR A 6 11.46 -32.91 0.18
CA TYR A 6 12.01 -31.83 -0.66
C TYR A 6 10.92 -30.89 -1.19
N ALA A 7 9.78 -31.44 -1.62
CA ALA A 7 8.63 -30.63 -2.03
C ALA A 7 8.10 -29.76 -0.87
N LEU A 8 8.02 -30.31 0.35
CA LEU A 8 7.61 -29.56 1.55
C LEU A 8 8.59 -28.43 1.88
N PHE A 9 9.90 -28.67 1.76
CA PHE A 9 10.93 -27.65 1.98
C PHE A 9 10.88 -26.54 0.94
N ILE A 10 10.66 -26.87 -0.33
CA ILE A 10 10.53 -25.88 -1.42
C ILE A 10 9.29 -25.00 -1.18
N VAL A 11 8.13 -25.60 -0.89
CA VAL A 11 6.90 -24.87 -0.59
C VAL A 11 7.05 -23.97 0.65
N SER A 12 7.71 -24.46 1.71
CA SER A 12 7.97 -23.66 2.91
C SER A 12 8.88 -22.45 2.64
N SER A 13 9.93 -22.64 1.83
CA SER A 13 10.86 -21.55 1.48
C SER A 13 10.22 -20.43 0.65
N LEU A 14 9.23 -20.76 -0.18
CA LEU A 14 8.47 -19.79 -0.98
C LEU A 14 7.61 -18.84 -0.11
N VAL A 15 7.17 -19.28 1.07
CA VAL A 15 6.34 -18.46 1.98
C VAL A 15 7.17 -17.35 2.66
N LEU A 16 8.47 -17.57 2.86
CA LEU A 16 9.35 -16.61 3.56
C LEU A 16 9.75 -15.39 2.70
N LEU A 17 9.61 -15.46 1.38
CA LEU A 17 9.91 -14.35 0.46
C LEU A 17 8.85 -13.25 0.47
N SER A 18 7.69 -13.47 1.09
CA SER A 18 6.55 -12.53 1.07
C SER A 18 6.54 -11.54 2.23
N CYS A 19 7.69 -11.31 2.90
CA CYS A 19 7.77 -10.29 3.94
C CYS A 19 7.70 -8.88 3.33
N LYS A 20 6.49 -8.44 2.96
CA LYS A 20 6.22 -7.06 2.56
C LYS A 20 6.39 -6.17 3.79
N SER A 21 7.27 -5.17 3.70
CA SER A 21 7.38 -4.10 4.69
C SER A 21 6.63 -2.85 4.19
N ALA A 22 6.08 -2.08 5.13
CA ALA A 22 5.41 -0.82 4.79
C ALA A 22 6.41 0.15 4.13
N GLN A 23 7.63 0.23 4.65
CA GLN A 23 8.74 0.98 4.04
C GLN A 23 8.97 0.60 2.57
N LYS A 24 8.96 -0.70 2.22
CA LYS A 24 9.19 -1.14 0.84
C LYS A 24 8.04 -0.77 -0.09
N LEU A 25 6.81 -0.71 0.41
CA LEU A 25 5.65 -0.23 -0.35
C LEU A 25 5.76 1.29 -0.56
N TYR A 26 6.07 2.03 0.51
CA TYR A 26 6.32 3.47 0.48
C TYR A 26 7.41 3.84 -0.53
N ASN A 27 8.58 3.20 -0.46
CA ASN A 27 9.69 3.44 -1.40
C ASN A 27 9.37 3.08 -2.86
N LYS A 28 8.31 2.30 -3.10
CA LYS A 28 7.84 1.93 -4.44
C LYS A 28 6.71 2.82 -4.95
N GLY A 29 6.34 3.88 -4.21
CA GLY A 29 5.21 4.74 -4.54
C GLY A 29 3.84 4.11 -4.29
N ARG A 30 3.78 2.96 -3.60
CA ARG A 30 2.53 2.26 -3.28
C ARG A 30 1.99 2.78 -1.95
N TYR A 31 1.59 4.05 -1.94
CA TYR A 31 1.32 4.80 -0.71
C TYR A 31 0.08 4.28 0.05
N ASP A 32 -1.03 3.99 -0.63
CA ASP A 32 -2.23 3.44 0.02
C ASP A 32 -1.97 2.11 0.72
N GLU A 33 -1.25 1.22 0.03
CA GLU A 33 -0.87 -0.07 0.61
C GLU A 33 0.12 0.08 1.77
N ALA A 34 1.01 1.07 1.70
CA ALA A 34 1.92 1.39 2.78
C ALA A 34 1.17 1.90 4.02
N VAL A 35 0.17 2.77 3.84
CA VAL A 35 -0.73 3.26 4.92
C VAL A 35 -1.43 2.09 5.57
N ALA A 36 -2.15 1.27 4.79
CA ALA A 36 -2.91 0.14 5.30
C ALA A 36 -2.02 -0.86 6.06
N LEU A 37 -0.84 -1.18 5.52
CA LEU A 37 0.09 -2.11 6.16
C LEU A 37 0.73 -1.53 7.41
N ALA A 38 1.12 -0.25 7.42
CA ALA A 38 1.70 0.41 8.57
C ALA A 38 0.68 0.50 9.72
N ALA A 39 -0.55 0.95 9.43
CA ALA A 39 -1.64 1.00 10.41
C ALA A 39 -1.91 -0.38 11.04
N LYS A 40 -2.01 -1.43 10.21
CA LYS A 40 -2.18 -2.81 10.69
C LYS A 40 -1.04 -3.29 11.59
N LYS A 41 0.21 -2.90 11.31
CA LYS A 41 1.36 -3.27 12.14
C LYS A 41 1.39 -2.47 13.44
N LEU A 42 1.04 -1.18 13.40
CA LEU A 42 0.94 -0.32 14.58
C LEU A 42 -0.15 -0.78 15.55
N GLN A 43 -1.25 -1.37 15.08
CA GLN A 43 -2.21 -2.04 15.97
C GLN A 43 -1.57 -3.11 16.87
N LYS A 44 -0.50 -3.76 16.40
CA LYS A 44 0.25 -4.78 17.17
C LYS A 44 1.44 -4.19 17.94
N LYS A 45 2.02 -3.11 17.44
CA LYS A 45 3.20 -2.44 17.98
C LYS A 45 3.02 -0.92 17.92
N PRO A 46 2.20 -0.32 18.79
CA PRO A 46 1.77 1.07 18.65
C PRO A 46 2.89 2.10 18.85
N GLY A 47 3.99 1.75 19.53
CA GLY A 47 5.13 2.63 19.76
C GLY A 47 6.30 2.46 18.78
N ASP A 48 6.09 1.78 17.66
CA ASP A 48 7.13 1.58 16.63
C ASP A 48 7.34 2.89 15.85
N ALA A 49 8.39 3.64 16.21
CA ALA A 49 8.66 4.97 15.67
C ALA A 49 8.86 4.97 14.14
N ASP A 50 9.54 3.96 13.60
CA ASP A 50 9.75 3.84 12.15
C ASP A 50 8.43 3.59 11.42
N LEU A 51 7.55 2.75 11.96
CA LEU A 51 6.22 2.54 11.38
C LEU A 51 5.32 3.78 11.49
N ILE A 52 5.45 4.57 12.55
CA ILE A 52 4.73 5.85 12.70
C ILE A 52 5.18 6.82 11.60
N ASP A 53 6.49 6.98 11.39
CA ASP A 53 7.03 7.87 10.36
C ASP A 53 6.60 7.43 8.95
N VAL A 54 6.69 6.11 8.67
CA VAL A 54 6.21 5.55 7.39
C VAL A 54 4.72 5.78 7.20
N LEU A 55 3.90 5.60 8.23
CA LEU A 55 2.46 5.83 8.14
C LEU A 55 2.16 7.30 7.81
N GLN A 56 2.78 8.24 8.53
CA GLN A 56 2.57 9.68 8.32
C GLN A 56 3.02 10.12 6.92
N SER A 57 4.22 9.69 6.52
CA SER A 57 4.77 10.02 5.21
C SER A 57 3.92 9.39 4.09
N ALA A 58 3.59 8.10 4.19
CA ALA A 58 2.78 7.42 3.18
C ALA A 58 1.39 8.05 3.06
N TYR A 59 0.74 8.41 4.16
CA TYR A 59 -0.57 9.06 4.13
C TYR A 59 -0.51 10.41 3.40
N ARG A 60 0.48 11.25 3.70
CA ARG A 60 0.68 12.52 3.00
C ARG A 60 0.82 12.34 1.50
N PHE A 61 1.63 11.38 1.06
CA PHE A 61 1.84 11.11 -0.36
C PHE A 61 0.63 10.45 -1.04
N ALA A 62 -0.11 9.59 -0.34
CA ALA A 62 -1.36 9.03 -0.85
C ALA A 62 -2.38 10.14 -1.14
N VAL A 63 -2.59 11.04 -0.18
CA VAL A 63 -3.50 12.19 -0.36
C VAL A 63 -3.07 13.06 -1.54
N ASP A 64 -1.79 13.46 -1.61
CA ASP A 64 -1.28 14.27 -2.72
C ASP A 64 -1.47 13.57 -4.08
N ASP A 65 -1.22 12.27 -4.15
CA ASP A 65 -1.37 11.47 -5.37
C ASP A 65 -2.84 11.40 -5.84
N HIS A 66 -3.78 11.20 -4.91
CA HIS A 66 -5.22 11.26 -5.19
C HIS A 66 -5.67 12.68 -5.61
N GLU A 67 -5.22 13.73 -4.91
CA GLU A 67 -5.53 15.12 -5.26
C GLU A 67 -4.97 15.51 -6.63
N ASN A 68 -3.77 15.03 -6.97
CA ASN A 68 -3.17 15.19 -8.29
C ASN A 68 -4.03 14.54 -9.37
N ARG A 69 -4.50 13.30 -9.14
CA ARG A 69 -5.43 12.62 -10.07
C ARG A 69 -6.74 13.38 -10.22
N ILE A 70 -7.33 13.86 -9.12
CA ILE A 70 -8.56 14.67 -9.14
C ILE A 70 -8.36 15.93 -9.98
N ARG A 71 -7.25 16.66 -9.80
CA ARG A 71 -6.92 17.83 -10.62
C ARG A 71 -6.77 17.47 -12.10
N ASN A 72 -6.09 16.37 -12.40
CA ASN A 72 -5.93 15.90 -13.78
C ASN A 72 -7.28 15.56 -14.43
N TYR A 73 -8.15 14.84 -13.73
CA TYR A 73 -9.50 14.55 -14.23
C TYR A 73 -10.35 15.80 -14.39
N SER A 74 -10.28 16.75 -13.45
CA SER A 74 -11.03 18.00 -13.48
C SER A 74 -10.68 18.85 -14.72
N ASN A 75 -9.41 18.81 -15.13
CA ASN A 75 -8.90 19.52 -16.30
C ASN A 75 -9.03 18.70 -17.60
N SER A 76 -9.43 17.44 -17.53
CA SER A 76 -9.60 16.56 -18.69
C SER A 76 -10.95 16.77 -19.40
N SER A 77 -11.00 16.42 -20.69
CA SER A 77 -12.23 16.36 -21.48
C SER A 77 -12.85 14.95 -21.51
N THR A 78 -12.49 14.05 -20.61
CA THR A 78 -13.03 12.68 -20.55
C THR A 78 -14.48 12.70 -20.08
N ASP A 79 -15.35 11.95 -20.77
CA ASP A 79 -16.78 11.82 -20.45
C ASP A 79 -17.02 11.37 -18.99
N LEU A 80 -16.16 10.49 -18.48
CA LEU A 80 -16.24 9.92 -17.12
C LEU A 80 -15.47 10.71 -16.05
N LYS A 81 -15.20 12.01 -16.26
CA LYS A 81 -14.35 12.77 -15.33
C LYS A 81 -14.93 12.84 -13.92
N TYR A 82 -16.25 12.97 -13.77
CA TYR A 82 -16.87 13.09 -12.45
C TYR A 82 -16.89 11.74 -11.72
N GLU A 83 -17.09 10.64 -12.44
CA GLU A 83 -17.01 9.28 -11.92
C GLU A 83 -15.59 8.94 -11.49
N ASN A 84 -14.59 9.38 -12.25
CA ASN A 84 -13.18 9.25 -11.88
C ASN A 84 -12.88 10.05 -10.60
N ILE A 85 -13.28 11.32 -10.54
CA ILE A 85 -13.11 12.16 -9.34
C ILE A 85 -13.79 11.53 -8.12
N TYR A 86 -15.02 11.04 -8.28
CA TYR A 86 -15.73 10.34 -7.21
C TYR A 86 -14.96 9.11 -6.73
N ARG A 87 -14.44 8.29 -7.67
CA ARG A 87 -13.61 7.13 -7.33
C ARG A 87 -12.39 7.51 -6.50
N GLU A 88 -11.68 8.57 -6.89
CA GLU A 88 -10.50 9.07 -6.14
C GLU A 88 -10.85 9.50 -4.71
N TYR A 89 -11.98 10.17 -4.51
CA TYR A 89 -12.45 10.50 -3.16
C TYR A 89 -12.84 9.27 -2.35
N THR A 90 -13.51 8.29 -2.98
CA THR A 90 -13.90 7.06 -2.27
C THR A 90 -12.70 6.19 -1.86
N SER A 91 -11.59 6.25 -2.59
CA SER A 91 -10.37 5.53 -2.18
C SER A 91 -9.64 6.12 -0.99
N LEU A 92 -9.93 7.38 -0.61
CA LEU A 92 -9.34 8.05 0.56
C LEU A 92 -10.10 7.78 1.87
N GLN A 93 -11.27 7.13 1.83
CA GLN A 93 -12.11 6.81 2.99
C GLN A 93 -11.75 5.46 3.62
#